data_AF-A0AAC9I5B4-F1
#
_entry.id   AF-A0AAC9I5B4-F1
#
_cell.length_a   1.000
_cell.length_b   1.000
_cell.length_c   1.000
_cell.angle_alpha   90.00
_cell.angle_beta   90.00
_cell.angle_gamma   90.00
#
_symmetry.space_group_name_H-M   'P 1'
#
loop_
_entity.id
_entity.type
_entity.pdbx_description
1 polymer ?
#
loop_
_entity_poly.entity_id
_entity_poly.type
_entity_poly.pdbx_seq_one_letter_code
_entity_poly.pdbx_strand_id
1 'polypeptide(L)'
;MISMKVFRIFKCICLLSLLFPMTMHAQVKIGSNPTMIGTNANLEVEGANGSKISVSKDSGKLTIKDGSEGVGKVLTSDANGVATWVVPGATIESLPGTTGVPGVPGSDTPGAPATGITIVVNDSGTWIYNPTTASWTSINSQTGRVNIDASNGVMLDGQTIKLGGNLTEPTAIKSSAVNTLAISGLQDGKVTDDLLTMDPTTGVLRKISAVEFSMGTNMAKQKMVATAGEKVFPTVWPIDSLDKIQVYRNGAEIDFSATEGTSQITLQLLADTNGGCLDGDEIKIYQWK
;
A
#
# COMPACT_ATOMS: atom_id res chain seq x y z
N MET A 1 106.04 17.31 -20.30
CA MET A 1 105.68 18.14 -19.13
C MET A 1 104.22 18.56 -19.26
N ILE A 2 103.31 17.91 -18.53
CA ILE A 2 101.92 18.37 -18.40
C ILE A 2 101.95 19.66 -17.56
N SER A 3 101.44 20.75 -18.11
CA SER A 3 101.43 22.07 -17.46
C SER A 3 100.65 22.05 -16.15
N MET A 4 101.24 22.54 -15.06
CA MET A 4 100.63 22.63 -13.72
C MET A 4 99.30 23.41 -13.68
N LYS A 5 99.01 24.24 -14.71
CA LYS A 5 97.70 24.92 -14.86
C LYS A 5 96.57 23.93 -15.18
N VAL A 6 96.86 22.88 -15.95
CA VAL A 6 95.90 21.82 -16.28
C VAL A 6 95.58 20.99 -15.02
N PHE A 7 96.58 20.76 -14.17
CA PHE A 7 96.39 20.00 -12.92
C PHE A 7 95.53 20.74 -11.88
N ARG A 8 95.63 22.09 -11.81
CA ARG A 8 94.78 22.91 -10.92
C ARG A 8 93.33 22.98 -11.40
N ILE A 9 93.10 23.10 -12.70
CA ILE A 9 91.74 23.10 -13.28
C ILE A 9 91.08 21.73 -13.10
N PHE A 10 91.83 20.63 -13.30
CA PHE A 10 91.32 19.28 -13.09
C PHE A 10 90.95 19.00 -11.62
N LYS A 11 91.75 19.50 -10.66
CA LYS A 11 91.42 19.43 -9.22
C LYS A 11 90.17 20.24 -8.88
N CYS A 12 89.99 21.43 -9.44
CA CYS A 12 88.77 22.23 -9.21
C CYS A 12 87.51 21.54 -9.75
N ILE A 13 87.58 20.89 -10.92
CA ILE A 13 86.42 20.19 -11.52
C ILE A 13 86.06 18.94 -10.69
N CYS A 14 87.04 18.16 -10.24
CA CYS A 14 86.78 17.00 -9.38
C CYS A 14 86.29 17.37 -7.96
N LEU A 15 86.72 18.52 -7.41
CA LEU A 15 86.21 18.99 -6.12
C LEU A 15 84.80 19.56 -6.23
N LEU A 16 84.44 20.19 -7.35
CA LEU A 16 83.10 20.74 -7.57
C LEU A 16 82.05 19.63 -7.75
N SER A 17 82.42 18.47 -8.30
CA SER A 17 81.54 17.29 -8.39
C SER A 17 81.27 16.59 -7.05
N LEU A 18 82.09 16.84 -6.02
CA LEU A 18 81.87 16.31 -4.66
C LEU A 18 80.91 17.17 -3.83
N LEU A 19 80.68 18.42 -4.23
CA LEU A 19 79.81 19.38 -3.51
C LEU A 19 78.34 19.31 -3.95
N PHE A 20 78.02 18.56 -5.00
CA PHE A 20 76.65 18.36 -5.49
C PHE A 20 76.44 16.89 -5.90
N PRO A 21 76.07 16.00 -4.96
CA PRO A 21 75.66 14.66 -5.33
C PRO A 21 74.37 14.73 -6.14
N MET A 22 74.48 14.68 -7.48
CA MET A 22 73.32 14.51 -8.35
C MET A 22 72.96 13.03 -8.36
N THR A 23 71.79 12.70 -7.79
CA THR A 23 71.21 11.37 -7.92
C THR A 23 70.71 11.18 -9.36
N MET A 24 71.45 10.41 -10.15
CA MET A 24 70.98 9.98 -11.46
C MET A 24 69.97 8.84 -11.29
N HIS A 25 68.71 9.13 -11.59
CA HIS A 25 67.67 8.12 -11.63
C HIS A 25 67.50 7.66 -13.08
N ALA A 26 67.47 6.34 -13.31
CA ALA A 26 67.10 5.83 -14.61
C ALA A 26 65.64 6.19 -14.89
N GLN A 27 65.41 6.85 -16.02
CA GLN A 27 64.07 7.20 -16.49
C GLN A 27 63.78 6.44 -17.78
N VAL A 28 62.53 6.01 -17.96
CA VAL A 28 62.12 5.27 -19.15
C VAL A 28 61.02 6.05 -19.87
N LYS A 29 61.25 6.34 -21.15
CA LYS A 29 60.27 6.96 -22.04
C LYS A 29 60.00 6.06 -23.23
N ILE A 30 58.72 5.81 -23.50
CA ILE A 30 58.26 5.04 -24.66
C ILE A 30 57.14 5.85 -25.33
N GLY A 31 57.11 5.89 -26.67
CA GLY A 31 56.00 6.50 -27.40
C GLY A 31 56.42 7.55 -28.42
N SER A 32 55.48 8.41 -28.79
CA SER A 32 55.59 9.32 -29.95
C SER A 32 56.59 10.47 -29.78
N ASN A 33 56.98 10.82 -28.55
CA ASN A 33 58.05 11.77 -28.20
C ASN A 33 59.06 11.08 -27.27
N PRO A 34 59.91 10.17 -27.79
CA PRO A 34 60.80 9.35 -26.97
C PRO A 34 62.03 10.11 -26.46
N THR A 35 62.28 11.34 -26.92
CA THR A 35 63.50 12.09 -26.65
C THR A 35 63.45 12.91 -25.36
N MET A 36 62.25 13.18 -24.83
CA MET A 36 62.06 13.92 -23.60
C MET A 36 61.02 13.24 -22.71
N ILE A 37 61.44 12.86 -21.51
CA ILE A 37 60.53 12.49 -20.43
C ILE A 37 60.16 13.72 -19.60
N GLY A 38 58.94 13.75 -19.07
CA GLY A 38 58.54 14.73 -18.07
C GLY A 38 59.55 14.81 -16.92
N THR A 39 59.90 16.04 -16.52
CA THR A 39 60.90 16.30 -15.48
C THR A 39 60.57 15.63 -14.14
N ASN A 40 59.28 15.46 -13.85
CA ASN A 40 58.74 14.81 -12.65
C ASN A 40 58.22 13.37 -12.88
N ALA A 41 58.68 12.66 -13.91
CA ALA A 41 58.25 11.28 -14.16
C ALA A 41 59.40 10.27 -14.11
N ASN A 42 59.18 9.11 -13.49
CA ASN A 42 60.10 7.97 -13.53
C ASN A 42 59.90 7.12 -14.79
N LEU A 43 58.64 6.97 -15.21
CA LEU A 43 58.21 6.24 -16.40
C LEU A 43 57.14 7.04 -17.13
N GLU A 44 57.21 7.10 -18.45
CA GLU A 44 56.15 7.63 -19.31
C GLU A 44 55.99 6.77 -20.58
N VAL A 45 54.76 6.36 -20.85
CA VAL A 45 54.35 5.71 -22.11
C VAL A 45 53.29 6.59 -22.75
N GLU A 46 53.51 7.08 -23.98
CA GLU A 46 52.57 7.99 -24.65
C GLU A 46 52.15 7.57 -26.06
N GLY A 47 50.90 7.84 -26.39
CA GLY A 47 50.33 7.73 -27.72
C GLY A 47 50.53 8.99 -28.56
N ALA A 48 50.25 8.89 -29.87
CA ALA A 48 50.40 10.00 -30.82
C ALA A 48 49.43 11.17 -30.54
N ASN A 49 48.31 10.91 -29.86
CA ASN A 49 47.29 11.87 -29.47
C ASN A 49 47.57 12.58 -28.13
N GLY A 50 48.70 12.28 -27.47
CA GLY A 50 49.05 12.82 -26.15
C GLY A 50 48.69 11.91 -24.97
N SER A 51 47.85 10.88 -25.18
CA SER A 51 47.45 9.93 -24.14
C SER A 51 48.65 9.30 -23.48
N LYS A 52 48.67 9.32 -22.15
CA LYS A 52 49.85 8.83 -21.43
C LYS A 52 49.54 8.08 -20.15
N ILE A 53 50.40 7.10 -19.89
CA ILE A 53 50.54 6.42 -18.60
C ILE A 53 51.87 6.86 -18.01
N SER A 54 51.88 7.36 -16.77
CA SER A 54 53.11 7.82 -16.13
C SER A 54 53.18 7.50 -14.64
N VAL A 55 54.41 7.45 -14.11
CA VAL A 55 54.68 7.32 -12.67
C VAL A 55 55.42 8.55 -12.19
N SER A 56 54.84 9.28 -11.23
CA SER A 56 55.43 10.51 -10.65
C SER A 56 56.64 10.19 -9.77
N LYS A 57 57.67 11.04 -9.80
CA LYS A 57 58.82 10.92 -8.88
C LYS A 57 58.44 11.25 -7.44
N ASP A 58 57.68 12.32 -7.25
CA ASP A 58 57.34 12.83 -5.92
C ASP A 58 56.39 11.89 -5.16
N SER A 59 55.40 11.33 -5.86
CA SER A 59 54.32 10.57 -5.21
C SER A 59 54.38 9.06 -5.45
N GLY A 60 55.19 8.60 -6.43
CA GLY A 60 55.21 7.20 -6.85
C GLY A 60 53.89 6.70 -7.48
N LYS A 61 52.91 7.58 -7.68
CA LYS A 61 51.57 7.21 -8.17
C LYS A 61 51.58 7.02 -9.69
N LEU A 62 50.84 6.01 -10.14
CA LEU A 62 50.44 5.84 -11.53
C LEU A 62 49.39 6.91 -11.89
N THR A 63 49.56 7.55 -13.04
CA THR A 63 48.54 8.40 -13.66
C THR A 63 48.26 7.90 -15.06
N ILE A 64 46.98 7.89 -15.43
CA ILE A 64 46.51 7.63 -16.79
C ILE A 64 45.79 8.90 -17.21
N LYS A 65 46.32 9.58 -18.21
CA LYS A 65 45.87 10.91 -18.62
C LYS A 65 45.28 10.90 -20.02
N ASP A 66 44.22 11.70 -20.15
CA ASP A 66 43.44 12.10 -21.33
C ASP A 66 42.52 11.05 -21.98
N GLY A 67 42.24 9.97 -21.24
CA GLY A 67 41.01 9.18 -21.40
C GLY A 67 39.78 9.81 -20.70
N SER A 68 39.85 11.11 -20.36
CA SER A 68 38.88 11.96 -19.64
C SER A 68 38.51 11.53 -18.21
N GLU A 69 39.53 11.17 -17.43
CA GLU A 69 39.43 10.92 -15.99
C GLU A 69 38.75 12.07 -15.23
N GLY A 70 38.06 11.74 -14.14
CA GLY A 70 37.36 12.71 -13.30
C GLY A 70 37.07 12.14 -11.93
N VAL A 71 36.74 13.00 -10.97
CA VAL A 71 36.36 12.57 -9.62
C VAL A 71 35.17 11.62 -9.71
N GLY A 72 35.26 10.47 -9.04
CA GLY A 72 34.20 9.46 -9.02
C GLY A 72 34.10 8.60 -10.29
N LYS A 73 34.90 8.83 -11.34
CA LYS A 73 34.96 7.93 -12.49
C LYS A 73 35.77 6.67 -12.18
N VAL A 74 35.42 5.57 -12.84
CA VAL A 74 36.17 4.31 -12.80
C VAL A 74 36.74 3.98 -14.19
N LEU A 75 37.94 3.39 -14.21
CA LEU A 75 38.53 2.89 -15.45
C LEU A 75 37.90 1.54 -15.77
N THR A 76 37.24 1.46 -16.92
CA THR A 76 36.61 0.23 -17.44
C THR A 76 37.28 -0.19 -18.73
N SER A 77 37.10 -1.44 -19.16
CA SER A 77 37.55 -1.95 -20.46
C SER A 77 36.36 -2.45 -21.26
N ASP A 78 36.33 -2.19 -22.57
CA ASP A 78 35.39 -2.83 -23.48
C ASP A 78 35.84 -4.26 -23.90
N ALA A 79 35.05 -4.92 -24.74
CA ALA A 79 35.34 -6.27 -25.25
C ALA A 79 36.59 -6.34 -26.16
N ASN A 80 37.08 -5.20 -26.65
CA ASN A 80 38.29 -5.09 -27.46
C ASN A 80 39.53 -4.74 -26.61
N GLY A 81 39.38 -4.58 -25.29
CA GLY A 81 40.47 -4.19 -24.39
C GLY A 81 40.72 -2.68 -24.31
N VAL A 82 39.83 -1.85 -24.87
CA VAL A 82 39.99 -0.38 -24.84
C VAL A 82 39.51 0.15 -23.50
N ALA A 83 40.42 0.82 -22.79
CA ALA A 83 40.12 1.39 -21.48
C ALA A 83 39.48 2.79 -21.58
N THR A 84 38.39 3.02 -20.85
CA THR A 84 37.67 4.31 -20.80
C THR A 84 37.28 4.67 -19.37
N TRP A 85 37.42 5.96 -19.01
CA TRP A 85 36.91 6.49 -17.75
C TRP A 85 35.43 6.80 -17.86
N VAL A 86 34.62 6.02 -17.16
CA VAL A 86 33.16 6.17 -17.15
C VAL A 86 32.68 6.63 -15.78
N VAL A 87 31.55 7.34 -15.77
CA VAL A 87 30.77 7.49 -14.55
C VAL A 87 30.25 6.09 -14.22
N PRO A 88 30.50 5.55 -13.01
CA PRO A 88 29.95 4.26 -12.63
C PRO A 88 28.42 4.29 -12.78
N GLY A 89 27.83 3.17 -13.22
CA GLY A 89 26.40 2.95 -12.97
C GLY A 89 26.11 3.01 -11.45
N ALA A 90 24.82 3.11 -11.08
CA ALA A 90 24.36 3.29 -9.70
C ALA A 90 25.32 2.70 -8.65
N THR A 91 25.97 3.58 -7.88
CA THR A 91 26.92 3.21 -6.85
C THR A 91 26.15 2.91 -5.56
N ILE A 92 26.56 1.83 -4.91
CA ILE A 92 25.92 1.30 -3.70
C ILE A 92 26.93 1.39 -2.55
N GLU A 93 26.51 1.96 -1.43
CA GLU A 93 27.27 1.95 -0.19
C GLU A 93 26.50 1.21 0.92
N SER A 94 27.21 0.38 1.67
CA SER A 94 26.70 -0.26 2.87
C SER A 94 27.18 0.52 4.09
N LEU A 95 26.24 1.01 4.92
CA LEU A 95 26.51 1.77 6.14
C LEU A 95 25.98 1.00 7.38
N PRO A 96 26.57 -0.15 7.72
CA PRO A 96 26.13 -0.95 8.87
C PRO A 96 26.30 -0.15 10.18
N GLY A 97 25.35 -0.30 11.12
CA GLY A 97 25.36 0.43 12.39
C GLY A 97 24.76 1.84 12.32
N THR A 98 24.24 2.25 11.16
CA THR A 98 23.47 3.50 11.01
C THR A 98 21.99 3.18 10.83
N THR A 99 21.12 3.99 11.44
CA THR A 99 19.65 3.84 11.38
C THR A 99 19.00 5.12 10.85
N GLY A 100 17.79 5.01 10.32
CA GLY A 100 17.03 6.12 9.75
C GLY A 100 17.42 6.46 8.31
N VAL A 101 16.97 7.64 7.86
CA VAL A 101 17.26 8.17 6.52
C VAL A 101 18.75 8.54 6.43
N PRO A 102 19.50 8.09 5.41
CA PRO A 102 20.90 8.47 5.24
C PRO A 102 21.10 9.98 5.04
N GLY A 103 22.31 10.47 5.33
CA GLY A 103 22.69 11.85 5.01
C GLY A 103 22.72 12.12 3.49
N VAL A 104 22.87 13.38 3.09
CA VAL A 104 23.03 13.75 1.69
C VAL A 104 24.39 13.24 1.18
N PRO A 105 24.47 12.50 0.06
CA PRO A 105 25.74 12.02 -0.47
C PRO A 105 26.78 13.14 -0.66
N GLY A 106 27.96 12.97 -0.07
CA GLY A 106 29.06 13.94 -0.16
C GLY A 106 28.92 15.19 0.72
N SER A 107 28.03 15.22 1.71
CA SER A 107 27.86 16.37 2.61
C SER A 107 28.87 16.45 3.76
N ASP A 108 29.77 15.48 3.89
CA ASP A 108 30.77 15.36 4.97
C ASP A 108 30.19 15.30 6.40
N THR A 109 28.88 15.12 6.55
CA THR A 109 28.22 14.97 7.86
C THR A 109 28.27 13.51 8.33
N PRO A 110 28.35 13.23 9.65
CA PRO A 110 28.27 11.87 10.16
C PRO A 110 27.04 11.12 9.66
N GLY A 111 27.22 9.93 9.08
CA GLY A 111 26.13 9.13 8.50
C GLY A 111 25.74 9.51 7.06
N ALA A 112 26.44 10.46 6.43
CA ALA A 112 26.32 10.70 5.00
C ALA A 112 27.15 9.67 4.20
N PRO A 113 26.61 9.14 3.10
CA PRO A 113 27.39 8.31 2.19
C PRO A 113 28.37 9.17 1.38
N ALA A 114 29.32 8.51 0.72
CA ALA A 114 30.30 9.18 -0.12
C ALA A 114 29.66 9.96 -1.29
N THR A 115 30.39 10.94 -1.83
CA THR A 115 29.95 11.70 -3.01
C THR A 115 29.65 10.77 -4.18
N GLY A 116 28.48 10.96 -4.79
CA GLY A 116 28.06 10.19 -5.96
C GLY A 116 27.34 8.87 -5.64
N ILE A 117 27.15 8.52 -4.36
CA ILE A 117 26.33 7.37 -3.95
C ILE A 117 24.85 7.62 -4.26
N THR A 118 24.24 6.68 -4.99
CA THR A 118 22.81 6.74 -5.34
C THR A 118 21.96 5.74 -4.57
N ILE A 119 22.58 4.72 -3.98
CA ILE A 119 21.89 3.68 -3.20
C ILE A 119 22.65 3.46 -1.89
N VAL A 120 21.95 3.49 -0.77
CA VAL A 120 22.49 3.16 0.55
C VAL A 120 21.74 1.98 1.14
N VAL A 121 22.48 1.05 1.75
CA VAL A 121 21.92 0.01 2.59
C VAL A 121 22.40 0.25 4.02
N ASN A 122 21.46 0.46 4.95
CA ASN A 122 21.73 0.62 6.38
C ASN A 122 20.81 -0.28 7.22
N ASP A 123 20.90 -0.17 8.56
CA ASP A 123 20.13 -1.01 9.48
C ASP A 123 18.62 -0.67 9.48
N SER A 124 18.18 0.32 8.70
CA SER A 124 16.77 0.68 8.49
C SER A 124 16.25 0.37 7.08
N GLY A 125 17.08 -0.20 6.20
CA GLY A 125 16.68 -0.68 4.88
C GLY A 125 17.55 -0.17 3.73
N THR A 126 17.02 -0.30 2.51
CA THR A 126 17.64 0.21 1.28
C THR A 126 17.02 1.55 0.90
N TRP A 127 17.85 2.50 0.54
CA TRP A 127 17.47 3.86 0.20
C TRP A 127 17.99 4.22 -1.19
N ILE A 128 17.17 4.85 -2.01
CA ILE A 128 17.55 5.41 -3.32
C ILE A 128 17.54 6.93 -3.23
N TYR A 129 18.66 7.54 -3.59
CA TYR A 129 18.82 8.99 -3.58
C TYR A 129 18.36 9.60 -4.90
N ASN A 130 17.48 10.59 -4.84
CA ASN A 130 17.17 11.46 -5.97
C ASN A 130 18.02 12.74 -5.86
N PRO A 131 19.05 12.92 -6.71
CA PRO A 131 19.92 14.10 -6.65
C PRO A 131 19.22 15.38 -7.12
N THR A 132 18.12 15.30 -7.87
CA THR A 132 17.36 16.46 -8.33
C THR A 132 16.56 17.10 -7.19
N THR A 133 15.99 16.27 -6.32
CA THR A 133 15.15 16.73 -5.18
C THR A 133 15.89 16.64 -3.84
N ALA A 134 17.14 16.19 -3.84
CA ALA A 134 17.95 15.91 -2.65
C ALA A 134 17.21 15.07 -1.59
N SER A 135 16.42 14.09 -2.05
CA SER A 135 15.54 13.29 -1.20
C SER A 135 15.82 11.80 -1.34
N TRP A 136 15.62 11.05 -0.26
CA TRP A 136 15.69 9.60 -0.27
C TRP A 136 14.30 8.97 -0.43
N THR A 137 14.22 7.94 -1.27
CA THR A 137 13.10 7.01 -1.29
C THR A 137 13.55 5.72 -0.62
N SER A 138 12.91 5.36 0.49
CA SER A 138 13.13 4.04 1.07
C SER A 138 12.45 2.99 0.22
N ILE A 139 13.19 1.95 -0.12
CA ILE A 139 12.64 0.64 -0.43
C ILE A 139 12.76 -0.14 0.87
N ASN A 140 12.00 0.28 1.89
CA ASN A 140 12.00 -0.38 3.18
C ASN A 140 11.27 -1.71 3.03
N SER A 141 12.01 -2.69 2.54
CA SER A 141 11.64 -4.08 2.57
C SER A 141 12.77 -4.81 3.27
N GLN A 142 13.02 -4.46 4.54
CA GLN A 142 14.00 -5.20 5.35
C GLN A 142 13.64 -6.71 5.44
N THR A 143 12.42 -7.07 5.02
CA THR A 143 11.91 -8.44 4.80
C THR A 143 11.35 -8.71 3.39
N GLY A 144 11.60 -7.86 2.40
CA GLY A 144 11.12 -8.05 1.01
C GLY A 144 9.64 -7.71 0.76
N ARG A 145 8.97 -6.95 1.64
CA ARG A 145 7.57 -6.55 1.48
C ARG A 145 7.37 -5.04 1.66
N VAL A 146 6.43 -4.46 0.91
CA VAL A 146 5.86 -3.14 1.20
C VAL A 146 5.02 -3.30 2.48
N ASN A 147 5.32 -2.53 3.53
CA ASN A 147 4.43 -2.47 4.70
C ASN A 147 3.12 -1.81 4.28
N ILE A 148 2.09 -2.63 4.09
CA ILE A 148 0.72 -2.20 3.88
C ILE A 148 0.01 -2.45 5.21
N ASP A 149 -0.61 -1.42 5.77
CA ASP A 149 -1.51 -1.57 6.90
C ASP A 149 -2.94 -1.71 6.37
N ALA A 150 -3.62 -2.81 6.73
CA ALA A 150 -5.05 -2.98 6.47
C ALA A 150 -5.82 -2.62 7.73
N SER A 151 -6.71 -1.62 7.63
CA SER A 151 -7.56 -1.17 8.72
C SER A 151 -8.98 -0.88 8.22
N ASN A 152 -9.93 -0.86 9.15
CA ASN A 152 -11.31 -0.42 8.95
C ASN A 152 -12.05 -1.11 7.78
N GLY A 153 -12.46 -2.36 7.99
CA GLY A 153 -13.30 -3.14 7.05
C GLY A 153 -12.51 -4.07 6.11
N VAL A 154 -11.20 -3.86 6.01
CA VAL A 154 -10.27 -4.76 5.30
C VAL A 154 -9.29 -5.42 6.25
N MET A 155 -8.71 -6.52 5.82
CA MET A 155 -7.66 -7.26 6.54
C MET A 155 -6.56 -7.71 5.58
N LEU A 156 -5.38 -7.97 6.13
CA LEU A 156 -4.30 -8.65 5.43
C LEU A 156 -4.34 -10.14 5.76
N ASP A 157 -4.28 -10.95 4.71
CA ASP A 157 -3.99 -12.38 4.82
C ASP A 157 -2.74 -12.68 3.99
N GLY A 158 -1.61 -12.84 4.68
CA GLY A 158 -0.29 -12.89 4.06
C GLY A 158 0.05 -11.58 3.34
N GLN A 159 -0.08 -11.58 2.01
CA GLN A 159 0.22 -10.43 1.13
C GLN A 159 -1.03 -9.91 0.40
N THR A 160 -2.21 -10.42 0.72
CA THR A 160 -3.46 -10.05 0.03
C THR A 160 -4.31 -9.18 0.94
N ILE A 161 -4.79 -8.04 0.41
CA ILE A 161 -5.83 -7.25 1.06
C ILE A 161 -7.18 -7.92 0.76
N LYS A 162 -7.94 -8.22 1.80
CA LYS A 162 -9.27 -8.84 1.73
C LYS A 162 -10.30 -7.96 2.41
N LEU A 163 -11.56 -8.03 1.95
CA LEU A 163 -12.71 -7.55 2.72
C LEU A 163 -12.96 -8.50 3.91
N GLY A 164 -13.55 -7.98 4.99
CA GLY A 164 -13.93 -8.78 6.17
C GLY A 164 -13.11 -8.48 7.43
N GLY A 165 -12.32 -7.40 7.43
CA GLY A 165 -11.75 -6.86 8.67
C GLY A 165 -12.79 -6.13 9.51
N ASN A 166 -12.49 -5.87 10.78
CA ASN A 166 -13.38 -5.09 11.65
C ASN A 166 -13.45 -3.63 11.17
N LEU A 167 -14.65 -3.05 11.25
CA LEU A 167 -14.82 -1.60 11.21
C LEU A 167 -14.44 -1.04 12.59
N THR A 168 -13.40 -0.23 12.64
CA THR A 168 -12.92 0.42 13.88
C THR A 168 -13.36 1.87 13.97
N GLU A 169 -13.93 2.40 12.88
CA GLU A 169 -14.39 3.77 12.75
C GLU A 169 -15.71 3.82 11.95
N PRO A 170 -16.57 4.83 12.16
CA PRO A 170 -17.78 5.01 11.34
C PRO A 170 -17.44 5.06 9.85
N THR A 171 -18.10 4.24 9.05
CA THR A 171 -17.75 4.05 7.64
C THR A 171 -18.98 4.11 6.75
N ALA A 172 -18.84 4.73 5.58
CA ALA A 172 -19.88 4.80 4.55
C ALA A 172 -19.29 4.46 3.18
N ILE A 173 -19.92 3.52 2.46
CA ILE A 173 -19.65 3.29 1.04
C ILE A 173 -20.56 4.24 0.25
N LYS A 174 -20.00 5.28 -0.34
CA LYS A 174 -20.77 6.26 -1.12
C LYS A 174 -20.90 5.81 -2.57
N SER A 175 -22.12 5.52 -2.99
CA SER A 175 -22.48 5.23 -4.39
C SER A 175 -23.22 6.40 -5.04
N SER A 176 -23.44 6.32 -6.34
CA SER A 176 -24.31 7.22 -7.11
C SER A 176 -25.14 6.42 -8.11
N ALA A 177 -26.01 7.11 -8.87
CA ALA A 177 -26.76 6.48 -9.95
C ALA A 177 -25.88 5.93 -11.09
N VAL A 178 -24.64 6.43 -11.23
CA VAL A 178 -23.66 5.95 -12.23
C VAL A 178 -22.69 4.96 -11.59
N ASN A 179 -22.22 5.24 -10.37
CA ASN A 179 -21.28 4.40 -9.63
C ASN A 179 -22.05 3.64 -8.54
N THR A 180 -22.72 2.55 -8.92
CA THR A 180 -23.57 1.75 -8.03
C THR A 180 -22.79 0.71 -7.23
N LEU A 181 -23.30 0.31 -6.05
CA LEU A 181 -22.83 -0.88 -5.34
C LEU A 181 -23.72 -2.08 -5.70
N ALA A 182 -23.20 -3.03 -6.48
CA ALA A 182 -23.90 -4.26 -6.85
C ALA A 182 -23.24 -5.48 -6.20
N ILE A 183 -24.05 -6.40 -5.66
CA ILE A 183 -23.61 -7.71 -5.20
C ILE A 183 -24.26 -8.75 -6.13
N SER A 184 -23.45 -9.42 -6.94
CA SER A 184 -23.91 -10.45 -7.88
C SER A 184 -23.75 -11.86 -7.30
N GLY A 185 -24.50 -12.83 -7.85
CA GLY A 185 -24.40 -14.23 -7.44
C GLY A 185 -25.04 -14.56 -6.09
N LEU A 186 -25.94 -13.71 -5.59
CA LEU A 186 -26.73 -13.98 -4.38
C LEU A 186 -27.54 -15.27 -4.55
N GLN A 187 -27.65 -16.03 -3.46
CA GLN A 187 -28.48 -17.22 -3.37
C GLN A 187 -29.86 -16.87 -2.79
N ASP A 188 -30.84 -17.74 -2.99
CA ASP A 188 -32.16 -17.59 -2.37
C ASP A 188 -32.05 -17.67 -0.84
N GLY A 189 -32.73 -16.74 -0.16
CA GLY A 189 -32.86 -16.74 1.30
C GLY A 189 -33.91 -17.74 1.79
N LYS A 190 -33.80 -18.13 3.05
CA LYS A 190 -34.79 -18.95 3.76
C LYS A 190 -35.72 -18.08 4.59
N VAL A 191 -36.88 -18.62 4.95
CA VAL A 191 -37.83 -17.96 5.88
C VAL A 191 -37.29 -17.77 7.30
N THR A 192 -36.16 -18.41 7.61
CA THR A 192 -35.43 -18.25 8.88
C THR A 192 -34.35 -17.17 8.81
N ASP A 193 -34.07 -16.63 7.63
CA ASP A 193 -33.03 -15.62 7.45
C ASP A 193 -33.60 -14.23 7.76
N ASP A 194 -32.77 -13.40 8.38
CA ASP A 194 -33.14 -12.01 8.65
C ASP A 194 -33.20 -11.20 7.35
N LEU A 195 -34.10 -10.22 7.29
CA LEU A 195 -34.20 -9.32 6.14
C LEU A 195 -33.23 -8.15 6.31
N LEU A 196 -32.29 -8.01 5.38
CA LEU A 196 -31.41 -6.84 5.32
C LEU A 196 -32.24 -5.60 4.93
N THR A 197 -32.10 -4.53 5.70
CA THR A 197 -32.76 -3.25 5.48
C THR A 197 -31.77 -2.10 5.60
N MET A 198 -32.24 -0.88 5.34
CA MET A 198 -31.45 0.33 5.49
C MET A 198 -32.28 1.39 6.21
N ASP A 199 -31.69 2.09 7.17
CA ASP A 199 -32.29 3.28 7.74
C ASP A 199 -32.28 4.40 6.67
N PRO A 200 -33.45 4.94 6.28
CA PRO A 200 -33.55 5.86 5.15
C PRO A 200 -32.93 7.23 5.42
N THR A 201 -32.73 7.60 6.68
CA THR A 201 -32.19 8.91 7.07
C THR A 201 -30.66 8.86 7.16
N THR A 202 -30.12 7.78 7.74
CA THR A 202 -28.68 7.64 8.03
C THR A 202 -27.94 6.79 7.00
N GLY A 203 -28.65 5.99 6.20
CA GLY A 203 -28.06 5.04 5.26
C GLY A 203 -27.41 3.82 5.92
N VAL A 204 -27.55 3.66 7.25
CA VAL A 204 -26.99 2.53 7.98
C VAL A 204 -27.77 1.26 7.64
N LEU A 205 -27.06 0.21 7.24
CA LEU A 205 -27.65 -1.11 7.04
C LEU A 205 -28.10 -1.70 8.39
N ARG A 206 -29.30 -2.25 8.41
CA ARG A 206 -29.93 -2.90 9.56
C ARG A 206 -30.47 -4.25 9.13
N LYS A 207 -31.01 -5.00 10.09
CA LYS A 207 -31.78 -6.21 9.82
C LYS A 207 -33.11 -6.18 10.56
N ILE A 208 -34.13 -6.77 9.96
CA ILE A 208 -35.38 -7.13 10.63
C ILE A 208 -35.28 -8.62 10.93
N SER A 209 -35.58 -9.02 12.17
CA SER A 209 -35.47 -10.43 12.53
C SER A 209 -36.52 -11.27 11.80
N ALA A 210 -36.13 -12.44 11.30
CA ALA A 210 -37.04 -13.39 10.67
C ALA A 210 -38.25 -13.74 11.56
N VAL A 211 -38.04 -13.80 12.89
CA VAL A 211 -39.08 -14.13 13.86
C VAL A 211 -40.10 -13.00 14.00
N GLU A 212 -39.67 -11.75 13.92
CA GLU A 212 -40.56 -10.58 13.99
C GLU A 212 -41.38 -10.43 12.71
N PHE A 213 -40.82 -10.86 11.57
CA PHE A 213 -41.46 -10.81 10.27
C PHE A 213 -42.37 -12.03 9.98
N SER A 214 -42.17 -13.16 10.68
CA SER A 214 -42.93 -14.39 10.44
C SER A 214 -44.41 -14.23 10.82
N MET A 215 -45.30 -14.30 9.81
CA MET A 215 -46.76 -14.22 9.97
C MET A 215 -47.35 -15.29 10.92
N GLY A 216 -46.58 -16.32 11.28
CA GLY A 216 -47.04 -17.42 12.15
C GLY A 216 -47.34 -17.00 13.59
N THR A 217 -46.77 -15.90 14.08
CA THR A 217 -47.06 -15.35 15.42
C THR A 217 -47.99 -14.14 15.40
N ASN A 218 -48.21 -13.54 14.23
CA ASN A 218 -49.00 -12.33 14.06
C ASN A 218 -50.43 -12.60 13.59
N MET A 219 -50.89 -13.86 13.55
CA MET A 219 -52.28 -14.21 13.24
C MET A 219 -52.84 -15.20 14.26
N ALA A 220 -53.93 -14.84 14.91
CA ALA A 220 -54.73 -15.73 15.74
C ALA A 220 -55.96 -16.21 14.96
N LYS A 221 -56.25 -17.52 15.04
CA LYS A 221 -57.48 -18.11 14.52
C LYS A 221 -58.33 -18.61 15.68
N GLN A 222 -59.49 -17.99 15.88
CA GLN A 222 -60.47 -18.39 16.88
C GLN A 222 -61.65 -19.07 16.18
N LYS A 223 -62.08 -20.22 16.72
CA LYS A 223 -63.23 -20.98 16.24
C LYS A 223 -64.23 -21.13 17.39
N MET A 224 -65.48 -20.76 17.15
CA MET A 224 -66.58 -20.83 18.11
C MET A 224 -67.82 -21.43 17.47
N VAL A 225 -68.76 -21.86 18.30
CA VAL A 225 -70.10 -22.29 17.90
C VAL A 225 -71.08 -21.31 18.53
N ALA A 226 -71.89 -20.67 17.71
CA ALA A 226 -72.87 -19.71 18.17
C ALA A 226 -74.09 -20.40 18.80
N THR A 227 -74.64 -19.77 19.82
CA THR A 227 -75.98 -20.08 20.34
C THR A 227 -77.06 -19.30 19.59
N ALA A 228 -78.30 -19.78 19.61
CA ALA A 228 -79.40 -19.10 18.93
C ALA A 228 -79.55 -17.63 19.37
N GLY A 229 -79.54 -16.71 18.41
CA GLY A 229 -79.67 -15.27 18.61
C GLY A 229 -78.35 -14.55 18.94
N GLU A 230 -77.25 -15.27 19.13
CA GLU A 230 -75.95 -14.67 19.45
C GLU A 230 -75.41 -13.87 18.27
N LYS A 231 -74.80 -12.71 18.55
CA LYS A 231 -74.24 -11.81 17.52
C LYS A 231 -72.96 -11.12 17.93
N VAL A 232 -72.59 -11.21 19.20
CA VAL A 232 -71.40 -10.55 19.76
C VAL A 232 -70.40 -11.65 20.09
N PHE A 233 -69.19 -11.53 19.57
CA PHE A 233 -68.14 -12.53 19.76
C PHE A 233 -66.85 -11.88 20.25
N PRO A 234 -66.10 -12.53 21.17
CA PRO A 234 -64.82 -12.01 21.63
C PRO A 234 -63.73 -12.20 20.59
N THR A 235 -62.76 -11.29 20.56
CA THR A 235 -61.50 -11.40 19.80
C THR A 235 -60.34 -11.79 20.73
N VAL A 236 -59.29 -12.40 20.16
CA VAL A 236 -58.13 -12.88 20.93
C VAL A 236 -57.30 -11.73 21.50
N TRP A 237 -57.18 -10.63 20.75
CA TRP A 237 -56.49 -9.42 21.17
C TRP A 237 -57.43 -8.20 21.05
N PRO A 238 -57.12 -7.09 21.76
CA PRO A 238 -57.73 -5.80 21.46
C PRO A 238 -57.63 -5.49 19.97
N ILE A 239 -58.68 -4.87 19.43
CA ILE A 239 -58.79 -4.58 18.00
C ILE A 239 -57.97 -3.33 17.70
N ASP A 240 -56.81 -3.51 17.06
CA ASP A 240 -55.96 -2.39 16.65
C ASP A 240 -56.51 -1.69 15.41
N SER A 241 -57.08 -2.46 14.48
CA SER A 241 -57.69 -2.00 13.24
C SER A 241 -58.68 -3.05 12.72
N LEU A 242 -59.79 -2.61 12.13
CA LEU A 242 -60.80 -3.50 11.56
C LEU A 242 -60.27 -4.27 10.35
N ASP A 243 -59.35 -3.68 9.56
CA ASP A 243 -58.75 -4.33 8.39
C ASP A 243 -57.88 -5.54 8.76
N LYS A 244 -57.53 -5.67 10.05
CA LYS A 244 -56.80 -6.82 10.60
C LYS A 244 -57.72 -7.91 11.13
N ILE A 245 -59.01 -7.89 10.78
CA ILE A 245 -59.97 -8.91 11.22
C ILE A 245 -60.77 -9.41 10.02
N GLN A 246 -60.82 -10.72 9.87
CA GLN A 246 -61.73 -11.39 8.95
C GLN A 246 -62.62 -12.36 9.73
N VAL A 247 -63.92 -12.29 9.46
CA VAL A 247 -64.92 -13.07 10.17
C VAL A 247 -65.69 -13.93 9.17
N TYR A 248 -65.82 -15.21 9.48
CA TYR A 248 -66.56 -16.15 8.66
C TYR A 248 -67.64 -16.83 9.50
N ARG A 249 -68.85 -16.93 8.94
CA ARG A 249 -69.97 -17.73 9.48
C ARG A 249 -70.26 -18.87 8.51
N ASN A 250 -70.17 -20.12 8.99
CA ASN A 250 -70.36 -21.33 8.18
C ASN A 250 -69.54 -21.36 6.86
N GLY A 251 -68.37 -20.71 6.86
CA GLY A 251 -67.47 -20.64 5.70
C GLY A 251 -67.69 -19.46 4.75
N ALA A 252 -68.75 -18.67 4.91
CA ALA A 252 -68.93 -17.41 4.19
C ALA A 252 -68.36 -16.24 5.00
N GLU A 253 -67.60 -15.35 4.36
CA GLU A 253 -67.14 -14.10 4.99
C GLU A 253 -68.35 -13.22 5.30
N ILE A 254 -68.35 -12.59 6.47
CA ILE A 254 -69.46 -11.76 6.93
C ILE A 254 -68.96 -10.45 7.50
N ASP A 255 -69.72 -9.38 7.22
CA ASP A 255 -69.44 -8.07 7.77
C ASP A 255 -69.64 -8.04 9.28
N PHE A 256 -68.89 -7.14 9.94
CA PHE A 256 -68.98 -6.92 11.36
C PHE A 256 -68.78 -5.44 11.68
N SER A 257 -69.18 -5.07 12.89
CA SER A 257 -68.85 -3.78 13.50
C SER A 257 -68.10 -4.02 14.80
N ALA A 258 -67.16 -3.15 15.12
CA ALA A 258 -66.44 -3.17 16.39
C ALA A 258 -65.88 -1.78 16.70
N THR A 259 -65.42 -1.61 17.93
CA THR A 259 -64.71 -0.40 18.38
C THR A 259 -63.24 -0.74 18.58
N GLU A 260 -62.34 -0.01 17.94
CA GLU A 260 -60.90 -0.17 18.14
C GLU A 260 -60.52 0.01 19.64
N GLY A 261 -59.56 -0.78 20.11
CA GLY A 261 -59.18 -0.89 21.51
C GLY A 261 -60.06 -1.82 22.36
N THR A 262 -61.20 -2.30 21.84
CA THR A 262 -62.03 -3.31 22.52
C THR A 262 -61.68 -4.73 22.06
N SER A 263 -62.17 -5.77 22.76
CA SER A 263 -61.94 -7.18 22.39
C SER A 263 -63.22 -7.90 21.96
N GLN A 264 -64.13 -7.20 21.28
CA GLN A 264 -65.40 -7.77 20.82
C GLN A 264 -65.80 -7.25 19.43
N ILE A 265 -66.38 -8.13 18.63
CA ILE A 265 -67.05 -7.80 17.37
C ILE A 265 -68.55 -8.07 17.49
N THR A 266 -69.34 -7.32 16.73
CA THR A 266 -70.77 -7.59 16.51
C THR A 266 -70.99 -7.90 15.04
N LEU A 267 -71.49 -9.11 14.72
CA LEU A 267 -71.76 -9.50 13.34
C LEU A 267 -72.89 -8.66 12.75
N GLN A 268 -72.73 -8.24 11.51
CA GLN A 268 -73.76 -7.58 10.73
C GLN A 268 -74.48 -8.63 9.89
N LEU A 269 -75.47 -9.26 10.50
CA LEU A 269 -76.27 -10.31 9.86
C LEU A 269 -77.45 -9.69 9.09
N LEU A 270 -77.75 -10.26 7.92
CA LEU A 270 -78.91 -9.87 7.13
C LEU A 270 -80.22 -10.22 7.87
N ALA A 271 -81.32 -9.58 7.48
CA ALA A 271 -82.62 -9.73 8.14
C ALA A 271 -83.22 -11.15 8.06
N ASP A 272 -82.65 -12.03 7.22
CA ASP A 272 -83.09 -13.41 7.00
C ASP A 272 -82.76 -14.36 8.17
N THR A 273 -81.91 -13.95 9.12
CA THR A 273 -81.60 -14.73 10.34
C THR A 273 -82.28 -14.21 11.61
N ASN A 274 -83.30 -13.36 11.47
CA ASN A 274 -83.95 -12.69 12.62
C ASN A 274 -82.97 -11.83 13.45
N GLY A 275 -81.87 -11.38 12.83
CA GLY A 275 -80.87 -10.49 13.45
C GLY A 275 -79.86 -11.17 14.39
N GLY A 276 -79.75 -12.50 14.37
CA GLY A 276 -78.79 -13.27 15.19
C GLY A 276 -78.31 -14.55 14.50
N CYS A 277 -77.30 -15.22 15.07
CA CYS A 277 -76.86 -16.53 14.60
C CYS A 277 -77.90 -17.62 14.93
N LEU A 278 -77.86 -18.72 14.20
CA LEU A 278 -78.59 -19.94 14.54
C LEU A 278 -77.76 -20.80 15.48
N ASP A 279 -78.44 -21.61 16.29
CA ASP A 279 -77.76 -22.57 17.16
C ASP A 279 -76.92 -23.54 16.33
N GLY A 280 -75.64 -23.67 16.67
CA GLY A 280 -74.71 -24.54 15.96
C GLY A 280 -73.93 -23.86 14.81
N ASP A 281 -74.17 -22.58 14.52
CA ASP A 281 -73.39 -21.87 13.51
C ASP A 281 -71.90 -21.81 13.89
N GLU A 282 -71.04 -22.14 12.93
CA GLU A 282 -69.60 -22.06 13.11
C GLU A 282 -69.11 -20.64 12.82
N ILE A 283 -68.48 -20.01 13.81
CA ILE A 283 -67.86 -18.69 13.68
C ILE A 283 -66.34 -18.86 13.70
N LYS A 284 -65.66 -18.38 12.65
CA LYS A 284 -64.20 -18.27 12.59
C LYS A 284 -63.80 -16.81 12.54
N ILE A 285 -62.93 -16.40 13.46
CA ILE A 285 -62.33 -15.07 13.49
C ILE A 285 -60.84 -15.25 13.26
N TYR A 286 -60.33 -14.62 12.20
CA TYR A 286 -58.90 -14.47 11.94
C TYR A 286 -58.52 -13.04 12.30
N GLN A 287 -57.57 -12.89 13.23
CA GLN A 287 -57.11 -11.59 13.71
C GLN A 287 -55.61 -11.46 13.52
N TRP A 288 -55.17 -10.40 12.86
CA TRP A 288 -53.75 -10.09 12.66
C TRP A 288 -53.25 -9.03 13.64
N LYS A 289 -51.96 -9.12 13.99
CA LYS A 289 -51.19 -8.13 14.75
C LYS A 289 -50.35 -7.27 13.83
#